data_AF-A0A422NDW2-F1
#
_entry.id   AF-A0A422NDW2-F1
#
_cell.length_a   1.000
_cell.length_b   1.000
_cell.length_c   1.000
_cell.angle_alpha   90.00
_cell.angle_beta   90.00
_cell.angle_gamma   90.00
#
_symmetry.space_group_name_H-M   'P 1'
#
loop_
_entity.id
_entity.type
_entity.pdbx_description
1 polymer ?
#
loop_
_entity_poly.entity_id
_entity_poly.type
_entity_poly.pdbx_seq_one_letter_code
_entity_poly.pdbx_strand_id
1 'polypeptide(L)'
;MRQTGGTVSEASLTGHGGPGDLCLAQWMWTAARGCCRNRHRMQRGTVASVPVALLVVLALVAAGAWMPTARAMPFRMQGGSSAQGCVRGVTLTESMAVGGGQATVCFDSVVFSGPITVTVELGPMDPFAGLLNVTLRHCVLAGGAQLRIVGLDEGRVHLMPRAVVNMTNVTLTEGTIVLQGTLPPKSRVLLADSSLHATVGGSQYVPTTAGYEESRYGPVLVLDGVRLLSSQLVLTRTTL
;
A
#
# COMPACT_ATOMS: atom_id res chain seq x y z
N MET A 1 78.34 10.04 33.91
CA MET A 1 78.82 9.78 35.28
C MET A 1 77.65 9.20 36.08
N ARG A 2 77.87 8.03 36.70
CA ARG A 2 77.22 7.38 37.88
C ARG A 2 75.69 7.55 38.08
N GLN A 3 74.89 6.48 37.94
CA GLN A 3 74.55 5.43 38.95
C GLN A 3 73.87 6.02 40.19
N THR A 4 72.68 5.57 40.63
CA THR A 4 72.38 4.26 41.29
C THR A 4 70.85 4.06 41.34
N GLY A 5 70.30 2.85 41.16
CA GLY A 5 69.93 1.88 42.23
C GLY A 5 68.47 2.10 42.69
N GLY A 6 67.58 1.14 42.96
CA GLY A 6 67.59 -0.33 43.05
C GLY A 6 66.12 -0.82 43.00
N THR A 7 65.87 -2.00 42.46
CA THR A 7 65.43 -3.25 43.16
C THR A 7 63.93 -3.46 43.40
N VAL A 8 63.39 -4.44 42.66
CA VAL A 8 62.71 -5.68 43.14
C VAL A 8 61.19 -5.67 43.50
N SER A 9 60.55 -6.77 43.03
CA SER A 9 59.32 -7.46 43.47
C SER A 9 57.95 -6.83 43.21
N GLU A 10 56.84 -7.55 43.12
CA GLU A 10 56.44 -8.93 42.78
C GLU A 10 54.88 -8.87 42.80
N ALA A 11 54.21 -9.86 42.23
CA ALA A 11 52.76 -9.97 42.19
C ALA A 11 52.08 -9.96 43.58
N SER A 12 50.82 -9.52 43.64
CA SER A 12 49.71 -10.34 44.15
C SER A 12 48.42 -9.53 44.28
N LEU A 13 47.31 -10.21 43.95
CA LEU A 13 45.94 -9.86 44.25
C LEU A 13 45.74 -9.48 45.72
N THR A 14 44.80 -8.58 45.98
CA THR A 14 43.64 -8.81 46.85
C THR A 14 42.71 -7.60 46.82
N GLY A 15 41.40 -7.88 46.80
CA GLY A 15 40.34 -6.89 46.95
C GLY A 15 39.94 -6.66 48.41
N HIS A 16 38.77 -6.04 48.54
CA HIS A 16 38.11 -5.48 49.74
C HIS A 16 38.63 -4.11 50.16
N GLY A 17 37.80 -3.12 50.48
CA GLY A 17 36.35 -3.05 50.71
C GLY A 17 36.09 -1.80 51.56
N GLY A 18 34.89 -1.23 51.50
CA GLY A 18 34.50 -0.12 52.38
C GLY A 18 33.04 0.29 52.19
N PRO A 19 32.36 0.75 53.25
CA PRO A 19 31.06 0.24 53.74
C PRO A 19 29.90 1.19 53.37
N GLY A 20 28.62 0.82 53.33
CA GLY A 20 27.89 -0.06 54.24
C GLY A 20 27.21 0.81 55.30
N ASP A 21 25.97 1.26 55.04
CA ASP A 21 25.08 1.68 56.11
C ASP A 21 23.59 1.51 55.75
N LEU A 22 22.87 1.01 56.75
CA LEU A 22 21.41 0.92 56.94
C LEU A 22 20.70 -0.25 56.21
N CYS A 23 20.18 -1.30 56.86
CA CYS A 23 19.92 -1.55 58.27
C CYS A 23 19.71 -3.06 58.49
N LEU A 24 20.43 -3.61 59.48
CA LEU A 24 19.94 -4.47 60.58
C LEU A 24 18.99 -5.62 60.22
N ALA A 25 19.50 -6.85 60.21
CA ALA A 25 19.40 -7.81 61.32
C ALA A 25 18.13 -8.70 61.19
N GLN A 26 18.08 -10.00 61.49
CA GLN A 26 18.84 -10.72 62.48
C GLN A 26 18.72 -12.26 62.22
N TRP A 27 19.87 -12.92 62.04
CA TRP A 27 20.26 -14.23 62.59
C TRP A 27 19.41 -15.50 62.32
N MET A 28 19.93 -16.27 61.37
CA MET A 28 20.44 -17.63 61.50
C MET A 28 20.42 -18.33 62.89
N TRP A 29 19.88 -19.57 62.87
CA TRP A 29 20.12 -20.76 63.71
C TRP A 29 19.03 -21.16 64.73
N THR A 30 18.33 -22.28 64.49
CA THR A 30 18.59 -23.58 65.15
C THR A 30 17.61 -24.67 64.69
N ALA A 31 18.05 -25.90 64.88
CA ALA A 31 17.47 -27.14 64.41
C ALA A 31 16.05 -27.46 64.94
N ALA A 32 15.20 -27.95 64.05
CA ALA A 32 14.10 -28.84 64.41
C ALA A 32 14.10 -30.03 63.45
N ARG A 33 14.40 -31.20 64.03
CA ARG A 33 14.19 -32.53 63.47
C ARG A 33 12.72 -32.70 63.09
N GLY A 34 12.43 -33.41 62.00
CA GLY A 34 11.07 -33.87 61.73
C GLY A 34 10.86 -34.42 60.33
N CYS A 35 10.93 -35.75 60.22
CA CYS A 35 10.43 -36.53 59.09
C CYS A 35 9.05 -36.08 58.61
N CYS A 36 8.80 -36.18 57.29
CA CYS A 36 7.88 -37.21 56.79
C CYS A 36 8.00 -37.40 55.28
N ARG A 37 8.74 -38.46 54.93
CA ARG A 37 8.36 -39.50 53.97
C ARG A 37 7.00 -39.23 53.28
N ASN A 38 7.03 -38.82 52.03
CA ASN A 38 5.95 -39.21 51.12
C ASN A 38 6.48 -39.57 49.73
N ARG A 39 5.89 -40.65 49.23
CA ARG A 39 6.35 -41.52 48.16
C ARG A 39 5.63 -41.10 46.89
N HIS A 40 6.22 -40.21 46.10
CA HIS A 40 5.72 -39.95 44.74
C HIS A 40 6.69 -40.46 43.69
N ARG A 41 6.30 -41.62 43.17
CA ARG A 41 6.83 -42.31 41.99
C ARG A 41 6.58 -41.40 40.78
N MET A 42 7.51 -40.50 40.47
CA MET A 42 7.51 -39.79 39.19
C MET A 42 8.04 -40.75 38.11
N GLN A 43 7.13 -41.20 37.26
CA GLN A 43 7.43 -41.97 36.06
C GLN A 43 8.37 -41.13 35.18
N ARG A 44 9.53 -41.71 34.82
CA ARG A 44 10.38 -41.21 33.75
C ARG A 44 9.56 -41.21 32.46
N GLY A 45 9.04 -40.04 32.08
CA GLY A 45 8.48 -39.83 30.76
C GLY A 45 9.61 -39.93 29.74
N THR A 46 9.51 -40.90 28.84
CA THR A 46 10.34 -41.01 27.64
C THR A 46 10.08 -39.77 26.80
N VAL A 47 11.07 -38.88 26.71
CA VAL A 47 11.04 -37.74 25.79
C VAL A 47 11.14 -38.31 24.38
N ALA A 48 9.99 -38.44 23.71
CA ALA A 48 9.95 -38.79 22.30
C ALA A 48 10.70 -37.70 21.54
N SER A 49 11.82 -38.08 20.90
CA SER A 49 12.53 -37.21 19.97
C SER A 49 11.59 -36.89 18.83
N VAL A 50 10.94 -35.72 18.88
CA VAL A 50 10.15 -35.22 17.76
C VAL A 50 11.18 -34.89 16.67
N PRO A 51 11.15 -35.57 15.52
CA PRO A 51 12.15 -35.32 14.49
C PRO A 51 12.03 -33.86 14.06
N VAL A 52 13.17 -33.17 13.91
CA VAL A 52 13.24 -31.77 13.48
C VAL A 52 12.43 -31.54 12.20
N ALA A 53 12.35 -32.54 11.33
CA ALA A 53 11.50 -32.54 10.14
C ALA A 53 10.01 -32.31 10.47
N LEU A 54 9.47 -32.90 11.55
CA LEU A 54 8.08 -32.70 11.97
C LEU A 54 7.85 -31.28 12.48
N LEU A 55 8.82 -30.71 13.21
CA LEU A 55 8.78 -29.31 13.63
C LEU A 55 8.85 -28.35 12.44
N VAL A 56 9.67 -28.64 11.43
CA VAL A 56 9.77 -27.84 10.19
C VAL A 56 8.46 -27.93 9.39
N VAL A 57 7.88 -29.11 9.26
CA VAL A 57 6.58 -29.28 8.57
C VAL A 57 5.46 -28.54 9.31
N LEU A 58 5.40 -28.65 10.64
CA LEU A 58 4.43 -27.91 11.46
C LEU A 58 4.62 -26.39 11.33
N ALA A 59 5.85 -25.91 11.29
CA ALA A 59 6.16 -24.49 11.10
C ALA A 59 5.76 -23.99 9.69
N LEU A 60 5.99 -24.78 8.64
CA LEU A 60 5.60 -24.43 7.27
C LEU A 60 4.07 -24.41 7.09
N VAL A 61 3.33 -25.32 7.74
CA VAL A 61 1.87 -25.30 7.73
C VAL A 61 1.32 -24.09 8.51
N ALA A 62 1.93 -23.73 9.64
CA ALA A 62 1.57 -22.53 10.38
C ALA A 62 1.88 -21.25 9.57
N ALA A 63 2.98 -21.22 8.82
CA ALA A 63 3.32 -20.10 7.94
C ALA A 63 2.41 -19.99 6.71
N GLY A 64 1.95 -21.11 6.15
CA GLY A 64 1.02 -21.13 5.02
C GLY A 64 -0.42 -20.71 5.35
N ALA A 65 -0.81 -20.78 6.62
CA ALA A 65 -2.13 -20.35 7.10
C ALA A 65 -2.21 -18.84 7.41
N TRP A 66 -1.09 -18.13 7.36
CA TRP A 66 -0.98 -16.68 7.59
C TRP A 66 -0.62 -15.93 6.30
N MET A 67 -1.28 -16.28 5.19
CA MET A 67 -1.61 -15.25 4.23
C MET A 67 -3.06 -14.86 4.51
N PRO A 68 -3.33 -13.87 5.38
CA PRO A 68 -4.60 -13.18 5.31
C PRO A 68 -4.66 -12.65 3.88
N THR A 69 -5.47 -13.32 3.08
CA THR A 69 -6.00 -12.81 1.83
C THR A 69 -6.26 -11.34 2.10
N ALA A 70 -5.49 -10.48 1.42
CA ALA A 70 -5.70 -9.07 1.43
C ALA A 70 -7.16 -8.89 0.98
N ARG A 71 -8.05 -8.81 1.97
CA ARG A 71 -9.39 -8.30 1.78
C ARG A 71 -9.07 -6.88 1.35
N ALA A 72 -9.06 -6.68 0.04
CA ALA A 72 -9.45 -5.41 -0.55
C ALA A 72 -10.79 -5.12 0.11
N MET A 73 -10.75 -4.44 1.26
CA MET A 73 -11.93 -3.83 1.83
C MET A 73 -12.40 -2.94 0.70
N PRO A 74 -13.58 -3.19 0.10
CA PRO A 74 -14.16 -2.16 -0.72
C PRO A 74 -14.39 -1.03 0.29
N PHE A 75 -13.51 -0.03 0.25
CA PHE A 75 -13.76 1.25 0.87
C PHE A 75 -14.99 1.76 0.13
N ARG A 76 -16.17 1.39 0.63
CA ARG A 76 -17.38 2.10 0.31
C ARG A 76 -17.16 3.44 0.97
N MET A 77 -16.73 4.43 0.18
CA MET A 77 -17.03 5.81 0.52
C MET A 77 -18.55 5.86 0.63
N GLN A 78 -19.02 5.78 1.86
CA GLN A 78 -20.37 6.18 2.25
C GLN A 78 -20.38 7.71 2.23
N GLY A 79 -20.16 8.28 1.05
CA GLY A 79 -20.22 9.71 0.77
C GLY A 79 -21.48 9.98 -0.04
N GLY A 80 -22.60 10.17 0.66
CA GLY A 80 -23.82 10.77 0.10
C GLY A 80 -24.64 9.87 -0.82
N SER A 81 -25.90 9.65 -0.43
CA SER A 81 -26.97 9.35 -1.38
C SER A 81 -26.93 10.32 -2.57
N SER A 82 -26.83 9.81 -3.80
CA SER A 82 -27.33 10.50 -5.01
C SER A 82 -27.36 9.47 -6.14
N ALA A 83 -28.51 8.95 -6.60
CA ALA A 83 -29.39 9.67 -7.51
C ALA A 83 -28.60 10.64 -8.41
N GLN A 84 -28.00 10.15 -9.50
CA GLN A 84 -27.51 10.95 -10.63
C GLN A 84 -26.76 12.26 -10.25
N GLY A 85 -25.89 12.24 -9.24
CA GLY A 85 -25.15 13.43 -8.79
C GLY A 85 -23.70 13.40 -9.25
N CYS A 86 -23.24 14.43 -9.96
CA CYS A 86 -21.79 14.59 -10.19
C CYS A 86 -21.07 15.01 -8.91
N VAL A 87 -19.87 14.50 -8.72
CA VAL A 87 -18.98 14.96 -7.65
C VAL A 87 -18.48 16.34 -8.05
N ARG A 88 -18.82 17.39 -7.27
CA ARG A 88 -18.45 18.77 -7.63
C ARG A 88 -17.80 19.55 -6.49
N GLY A 89 -16.82 20.38 -6.83
CA GLY A 89 -16.26 21.40 -5.92
C GLY A 89 -15.57 20.84 -4.68
N VAL A 90 -15.07 19.60 -4.73
CA VAL A 90 -14.37 18.95 -3.62
C VAL A 90 -12.90 18.75 -3.94
N THR A 91 -12.08 18.74 -2.90
CA THR A 91 -10.68 18.33 -2.98
C THR A 91 -10.55 16.90 -2.47
N LEU A 92 -9.98 16.04 -3.31
CA LEU A 92 -9.72 14.66 -3.00
C LEU A 92 -8.25 14.50 -2.64
N THR A 93 -8.01 14.06 -1.41
CA THR A 93 -6.68 13.80 -0.84
C THR A 93 -6.49 12.32 -0.50
N GLU A 94 -7.45 11.48 -0.85
CA GLU A 94 -7.43 10.03 -0.64
C GLU A 94 -7.62 9.30 -1.97
N SER A 95 -7.01 8.12 -2.09
CA SER A 95 -7.19 7.24 -3.24
C SER A 95 -8.58 6.63 -3.25
N MET A 96 -9.16 6.48 -4.44
CA MET A 96 -10.48 5.89 -4.59
C MET A 96 -10.61 5.10 -5.89
N ALA A 97 -11.56 4.17 -5.92
CA ALA A 97 -11.97 3.44 -7.10
C ALA A 97 -13.45 3.72 -7.37
N VAL A 98 -13.77 4.07 -8.61
CA VAL A 98 -15.13 4.46 -9.06
C VAL A 98 -15.52 3.60 -10.25
N GLY A 99 -16.81 3.28 -10.35
CA GLY A 99 -17.35 2.39 -11.39
C GLY A 99 -18.23 1.27 -10.86
N GLY A 100 -18.34 1.09 -9.54
CA GLY A 100 -19.17 0.03 -8.94
C GLY A 100 -20.67 0.14 -9.26
N GLY A 101 -21.13 -0.61 -10.24
CA GLY A 101 -22.54 -0.76 -10.63
C GLY A 101 -23.18 0.48 -11.25
N GLN A 102 -22.42 1.54 -11.51
CA GLN A 102 -22.94 2.78 -12.09
C GLN A 102 -22.65 2.84 -13.59
N ALA A 103 -23.64 3.31 -14.36
CA ALA A 103 -23.48 3.57 -15.78
C ALA A 103 -22.77 4.91 -16.08
N THR A 104 -22.74 5.82 -15.10
CA THR A 104 -22.19 7.17 -15.27
C THR A 104 -21.33 7.57 -14.08
N VAL A 105 -20.15 8.12 -14.35
CA VAL A 105 -19.23 8.69 -13.37
C VAL A 105 -18.91 10.10 -13.81
N CYS A 106 -19.12 11.09 -12.94
CA CYS A 106 -18.84 12.47 -13.28
C CYS A 106 -18.17 13.27 -12.16
N PHE A 107 -17.12 13.99 -12.55
CA PHE A 107 -16.37 14.92 -11.72
C PHE A 107 -16.41 16.31 -12.36
N ASP A 108 -16.74 17.32 -11.58
CA ASP A 108 -16.79 18.71 -12.03
C ASP A 108 -16.12 19.66 -11.02
N SER A 109 -15.11 20.41 -11.42
CA SER A 109 -14.38 21.31 -10.50
C SER A 109 -13.78 20.57 -9.30
N VAL A 110 -13.24 19.37 -9.53
CA VAL A 110 -12.63 18.51 -8.49
C VAL A 110 -11.11 18.63 -8.54
N VAL A 111 -10.49 18.76 -7.38
CA VAL A 111 -9.03 18.87 -7.25
C VAL A 111 -8.47 17.61 -6.61
N PHE A 112 -7.63 16.88 -7.33
CA PHE A 112 -6.88 15.73 -6.83
C PHE A 112 -5.53 16.22 -6.35
N SER A 113 -5.25 16.10 -5.06
CA SER A 113 -4.05 16.67 -4.44
C SER A 113 -3.23 15.60 -3.71
N GLY A 114 -1.92 15.59 -3.99
CA GLY A 114 -0.96 14.66 -3.39
C GLY A 114 -0.77 13.39 -4.23
N PRO A 115 0.08 12.45 -3.76
CA PRO A 115 0.39 11.20 -4.46
C PRO A 115 -0.77 10.19 -4.36
N ILE A 116 -1.96 10.62 -4.76
CA ILE A 116 -3.18 9.82 -4.72
C ILE A 116 -3.43 9.14 -6.06
N THR A 117 -4.13 8.01 -6.03
CA THR A 117 -4.55 7.31 -7.24
C THR A 117 -6.05 7.18 -7.28
N VAL A 118 -6.67 7.73 -8.31
CA VAL A 118 -8.09 7.60 -8.60
C VAL A 118 -8.27 6.65 -9.75
N THR A 119 -8.90 5.51 -9.48
CA THR A 119 -9.12 4.46 -10.46
C THR A 119 -10.57 4.51 -10.95
N VAL A 120 -10.77 4.62 -12.25
CA VAL A 120 -12.10 4.49 -12.88
C VAL A 120 -12.11 3.15 -13.60
N GLU A 121 -12.80 2.18 -13.01
CA GLU A 121 -12.90 0.83 -13.55
C GLU A 121 -14.17 0.70 -14.39
N LEU A 122 -14.02 0.34 -15.66
CA LEU A 122 -15.16 0.07 -16.54
C LEU A 122 -15.77 -1.32 -16.29
N GLY A 123 -14.95 -2.27 -15.80
CA GLY A 123 -15.35 -3.64 -15.49
C GLY A 123 -16.58 -3.80 -14.59
N PRO A 124 -16.62 -3.13 -13.41
CA PRO A 124 -17.73 -3.24 -12.47
C PRO A 124 -18.91 -2.32 -12.81
N MET A 125 -18.86 -1.54 -13.89
CA MET A 125 -19.98 -0.69 -14.30
C MET A 125 -21.16 -1.52 -14.78
N ASP A 126 -22.33 -0.88 -14.87
CA ASP A 126 -23.56 -1.55 -15.27
C ASP A 126 -23.49 -2.07 -16.73
N PRO A 127 -23.45 -3.41 -16.95
CA PRO A 127 -23.45 -3.98 -18.30
C PRO A 127 -24.75 -3.81 -19.05
N PHE A 128 -25.85 -3.55 -18.34
CA PHE A 128 -27.17 -3.40 -18.94
C PHE A 128 -27.45 -1.96 -19.35
N ALA A 129 -26.58 -1.02 -18.99
CA ALA A 129 -26.66 0.34 -19.47
C ALA A 129 -26.39 0.40 -20.99
N GLY A 130 -27.09 1.28 -21.73
CA GLY A 130 -26.84 1.45 -23.16
C GLY A 130 -25.48 2.11 -23.50
N LEU A 131 -24.83 2.70 -22.50
CA LEU A 131 -23.61 3.49 -22.63
C LEU A 131 -22.96 3.66 -21.25
N LEU A 132 -21.65 3.43 -21.15
CA LEU A 132 -20.85 3.86 -19.99
C LEU A 132 -20.33 5.27 -20.24
N ASN A 133 -20.59 6.20 -19.32
CA ASN A 133 -20.20 7.59 -19.46
C ASN A 133 -19.31 8.04 -18.32
N VAL A 134 -18.09 8.45 -18.63
CA VAL A 134 -17.11 8.98 -17.67
C VAL A 134 -16.80 10.41 -18.09
N THR A 135 -17.13 11.39 -17.24
CA THR A 135 -16.89 12.81 -17.56
C THR A 135 -16.06 13.49 -16.49
N LEU A 136 -14.99 14.16 -16.90
CA LEU A 136 -14.18 15.02 -16.04
C LEU A 136 -14.21 16.44 -16.63
N ARG A 137 -14.66 17.41 -15.83
CA ARG A 137 -14.78 18.82 -16.23
C ARG A 137 -14.11 19.72 -15.22
N HIS A 138 -13.28 20.66 -15.66
CA HIS A 138 -12.60 21.61 -14.75
C HIS A 138 -11.82 20.92 -13.61
N CYS A 139 -11.30 19.72 -13.86
CA CYS A 139 -10.58 18.94 -12.84
C CYS A 139 -9.10 19.32 -12.83
N VAL A 140 -8.48 19.31 -11.65
CA VAL A 140 -7.05 19.59 -11.47
C VAL A 140 -6.39 18.40 -10.80
N LEU A 141 -5.30 17.88 -11.37
CA LEU A 141 -4.47 16.85 -10.74
C LEU A 141 -3.13 17.48 -10.37
N ALA A 142 -2.83 17.53 -9.08
CA ALA A 142 -1.68 18.21 -8.52
C ALA A 142 -0.86 17.32 -7.59
N GLY A 143 0.47 17.49 -7.60
CA GLY A 143 1.37 16.90 -6.62
C GLY A 143 1.46 15.37 -6.69
N GLY A 144 1.49 14.80 -7.89
CA GLY A 144 1.62 13.35 -8.11
C GLY A 144 0.31 12.59 -8.21
N ALA A 145 -0.81 13.30 -8.33
CA ALA A 145 -2.10 12.67 -8.49
C ALA A 145 -2.16 11.87 -9.81
N GLN A 146 -2.62 10.62 -9.70
CA GLN A 146 -2.76 9.69 -10.81
C GLN A 146 -4.23 9.39 -11.05
N LEU A 147 -4.69 9.61 -12.29
CA LEU A 147 -6.00 9.15 -12.74
C LEU A 147 -5.82 7.93 -13.63
N ARG A 148 -6.26 6.76 -13.17
CA ARG A 148 -6.16 5.52 -13.93
C ARG A 148 -7.53 5.10 -14.45
N ILE A 149 -7.67 5.01 -15.76
CA ILE A 149 -8.86 4.46 -16.42
C ILE A 149 -8.56 3.01 -16.77
N VAL A 150 -9.19 2.09 -16.05
CA VAL A 150 -9.02 0.65 -16.21
C VAL A 150 -10.14 0.12 -17.09
N GLY A 151 -9.75 -0.42 -18.24
CA GLY A 151 -10.63 -1.11 -19.17
C GLY A 151 -11.08 -2.48 -18.66
N LEU A 152 -11.49 -3.31 -19.60
CA LEU A 152 -11.96 -4.67 -19.36
C LEU A 152 -10.90 -5.70 -19.74
N ASP A 153 -11.06 -6.90 -19.20
CA ASP A 153 -10.40 -8.09 -19.72
C ASP A 153 -10.97 -8.45 -21.09
N GLU A 154 -10.13 -9.06 -21.93
CA GLU A 154 -10.50 -9.44 -23.32
C GLU A 154 -11.79 -10.28 -23.39
N GLY A 155 -12.03 -11.16 -22.40
CA GLY A 155 -13.24 -11.99 -22.37
C GLY A 155 -14.54 -11.25 -22.01
N ARG A 156 -14.45 -10.08 -21.35
CA ARG A 156 -15.63 -9.31 -20.90
C ARG A 156 -15.97 -8.14 -21.83
N VAL A 157 -15.05 -7.80 -22.75
CA VAL A 157 -15.17 -6.64 -23.63
C VAL A 157 -16.41 -6.67 -24.54
N HIS A 158 -16.85 -7.86 -24.94
CA HIS A 158 -18.02 -8.07 -25.79
C HIS A 158 -19.35 -8.06 -25.03
N LEU A 159 -19.30 -8.22 -23.70
CA LEU A 159 -20.47 -8.21 -22.83
C LEU A 159 -20.80 -6.80 -22.33
N MET A 160 -19.92 -5.84 -22.58
CA MET A 160 -20.06 -4.47 -22.13
C MET A 160 -20.55 -3.56 -23.26
N PRO A 161 -21.38 -2.56 -22.94
CA PRO A 161 -21.73 -1.51 -23.87
C PRO A 161 -20.51 -0.64 -24.19
N ARG A 162 -20.63 0.20 -25.21
CA ARG A 162 -19.59 1.18 -25.55
C ARG A 162 -19.31 2.12 -24.36
N ALA A 163 -18.05 2.51 -24.20
CA ALA A 163 -17.63 3.46 -23.17
C ALA A 163 -17.23 4.81 -23.79
N VAL A 164 -17.71 5.90 -23.20
CA VAL A 164 -17.32 7.26 -23.58
C VAL A 164 -16.65 7.91 -22.38
N VAL A 165 -15.38 8.27 -22.56
CA VAL A 165 -14.59 9.02 -21.58
C VAL A 165 -14.36 10.41 -22.14
N ASN A 166 -14.91 11.42 -21.48
CA ASN A 166 -14.80 12.81 -21.88
C ASN A 166 -14.08 13.62 -20.80
N MET A 167 -12.88 14.06 -21.11
CA MET A 167 -12.04 14.87 -20.24
C MET A 167 -11.92 16.26 -20.87
N THR A 168 -12.60 17.25 -20.30
CA THR A 168 -12.62 18.62 -20.82
C THR A 168 -12.09 19.61 -19.80
N ASN A 169 -11.20 20.52 -20.20
CA ASN A 169 -10.63 21.52 -19.29
C ASN A 169 -10.02 20.85 -18.05
N VAL A 170 -9.15 19.87 -18.29
CA VAL A 170 -8.41 19.17 -17.23
C VAL A 170 -7.01 19.75 -17.16
N THR A 171 -6.59 20.09 -15.95
CA THR A 171 -5.26 20.66 -15.69
C THR A 171 -4.43 19.63 -14.91
N LEU A 172 -3.35 19.15 -15.52
CA LEU A 172 -2.39 18.28 -14.87
C LEU A 172 -1.17 19.13 -14.51
N THR A 173 -0.95 19.34 -13.22
CA THR A 173 0.24 20.00 -12.68
C THR A 173 1.01 18.94 -11.90
N GLU A 174 1.99 18.30 -12.54
CA GLU A 174 2.71 17.17 -11.93
C GLU A 174 1.79 15.95 -11.66
N GLY A 175 0.79 15.76 -12.51
CA GLY A 175 -0.16 14.64 -12.46
C GLY A 175 -0.06 13.74 -13.70
N THR A 176 -0.56 12.51 -13.57
CA THR A 176 -0.48 11.50 -14.63
C THR A 176 -1.85 10.90 -14.92
N ILE A 177 -2.21 10.79 -16.21
CA ILE A 177 -3.34 9.99 -16.66
C ILE A 177 -2.81 8.65 -17.19
N VAL A 178 -3.32 7.55 -16.67
CA VAL A 178 -2.98 6.20 -17.12
C VAL A 178 -4.23 5.56 -17.73
N LEU A 179 -4.15 5.16 -18.99
CA LEU A 179 -5.13 4.28 -19.62
C LEU A 179 -4.57 2.86 -19.56
N GLN A 180 -5.36 1.90 -19.08
CA GLN A 180 -4.93 0.51 -18.94
C GLN A 180 -6.00 -0.46 -19.44
N GLY A 181 -5.58 -1.59 -20.03
CA GLY A 181 -6.48 -2.69 -20.40
C GLY A 181 -7.25 -2.50 -21.72
N THR A 182 -8.33 -3.27 -21.93
CA THR A 182 -9.05 -3.28 -23.21
C THR A 182 -10.31 -2.42 -23.14
N LEU A 183 -10.46 -1.46 -24.05
CA LEU A 183 -11.69 -0.67 -24.14
C LEU A 183 -12.77 -1.42 -24.94
N PRO A 184 -14.06 -1.33 -24.53
CA PRO A 184 -15.19 -1.88 -25.30
C PRO A 184 -15.16 -1.43 -26.76
N PRO A 185 -15.72 -2.22 -27.69
CA PRO A 185 -15.77 -1.81 -29.08
C PRO A 185 -16.58 -0.53 -29.29
N LYS A 186 -16.15 0.32 -30.23
CA LYS A 186 -16.77 1.63 -30.52
C LYS A 186 -16.75 2.59 -29.33
N SER A 187 -15.74 2.47 -28.46
CA SER A 187 -15.52 3.41 -27.37
C SER A 187 -14.78 4.66 -27.82
N ARG A 188 -14.92 5.75 -27.09
CA ARG A 188 -14.22 7.02 -27.38
C ARG A 188 -13.64 7.61 -26.11
N VAL A 189 -12.36 7.93 -26.16
CA VAL A 189 -11.65 8.70 -25.13
C VAL A 189 -11.29 10.05 -25.75
N LEU A 190 -11.85 11.12 -25.21
CA LEU A 190 -11.63 12.49 -25.65
C LEU A 190 -10.94 13.27 -24.54
N LEU A 191 -9.83 13.91 -24.87
CA LEU A 191 -9.17 14.90 -24.03
C LEU A 191 -9.17 16.24 -24.78
N ALA A 192 -9.92 17.21 -24.27
CA ALA A 192 -10.17 18.48 -24.94
C ALA A 192 -9.93 19.69 -24.04
N ASP A 193 -9.33 20.75 -24.59
CA ASP A 193 -9.09 22.01 -23.87
C ASP A 193 -8.29 21.81 -22.57
N SER A 194 -7.40 20.83 -22.54
CA SER A 194 -6.66 20.42 -21.33
C SER A 194 -5.23 20.95 -21.33
N SER A 195 -4.70 21.23 -20.13
CA SER A 195 -3.32 21.66 -19.95
C SER A 195 -2.52 20.59 -19.20
N LEU A 196 -1.44 20.14 -19.81
CA LEU A 196 -0.68 18.97 -19.42
C LEU A 196 0.75 19.40 -19.04
N HIS A 197 0.97 19.78 -17.79
CA HIS A 197 2.29 20.17 -17.31
C HIS A 197 3.04 18.99 -16.68
N ALA A 198 4.09 18.53 -17.36
CA ALA A 198 5.08 17.62 -16.80
C ALA A 198 6.07 18.36 -15.90
N THR A 199 6.63 17.69 -14.90
CA THR A 199 7.74 18.24 -14.10
C THR A 199 9.02 18.19 -14.91
N VAL A 200 9.61 19.37 -15.15
CA VAL A 200 10.86 19.53 -15.89
C VAL A 200 12.03 19.19 -14.95
N GLY A 201 12.47 17.94 -14.94
CA GLY A 201 13.64 17.52 -14.15
C GLY A 201 13.79 16.02 -13.94
N GLY A 202 14.26 15.29 -14.95
CA GLY A 202 14.68 13.88 -14.78
C GLY A 202 13.54 12.90 -14.45
N SER A 203 12.34 13.14 -14.97
CA SER A 203 11.15 12.31 -14.78
C SER A 203 11.37 10.88 -15.32
N GLN A 204 11.22 9.86 -14.46
CA GLN A 204 11.26 8.46 -14.86
C GLN A 204 9.87 7.85 -14.66
N TYR A 205 9.30 7.23 -15.70
CA TYR A 205 8.04 6.49 -15.57
C TYR A 205 8.32 5.22 -14.75
N VAL A 206 7.97 5.25 -13.47
CA VAL A 206 8.02 4.06 -12.60
C VAL A 206 6.59 3.50 -12.53
N PRO A 207 6.33 2.32 -13.12
CA PRO A 207 5.05 1.65 -12.91
C PRO A 207 4.88 1.42 -11.41
N THR A 208 3.72 1.82 -10.88
CA THR A 208 3.39 1.87 -9.46
C THR A 208 3.62 0.52 -8.78
N THR A 209 4.85 0.27 -8.35
CA THR A 209 5.24 -0.86 -7.52
C THR A 209 5.28 -0.30 -6.11
N ALA A 210 4.36 -0.73 -5.25
CA ALA A 210 4.29 -0.28 -3.87
C ALA A 210 5.63 -0.57 -3.17
N GLY A 211 6.44 0.46 -2.91
CA GLY A 211 7.71 0.30 -2.19
C GLY A 211 8.82 1.32 -2.46
N TYR A 212 8.70 2.22 -3.43
CA TYR A 212 9.74 3.24 -3.70
C TYR A 212 9.18 4.66 -3.68
N GLU A 213 9.33 5.32 -2.54
CA GLU A 213 9.16 6.76 -2.32
C GLU A 213 10.45 7.48 -2.74
N GLU A 214 10.61 7.77 -4.02
CA GLU A 214 11.52 8.84 -4.45
C GLU A 214 10.79 9.66 -5.53
N SER A 215 10.20 10.78 -5.11
CA SER A 215 9.30 11.60 -5.92
C SER A 215 10.01 12.25 -7.12
N ARG A 216 9.74 11.73 -8.32
CA ARG A 216 9.99 12.40 -9.62
C ARG A 216 8.74 12.26 -10.48
N TYR A 217 8.04 13.38 -10.69
CA TYR A 217 6.76 13.35 -11.41
C TYR A 217 6.96 13.03 -12.88
N GLY A 218 6.21 12.02 -13.29
CA GLY A 218 6.34 11.29 -14.53
C GLY A 218 5.49 11.83 -15.68
N PRO A 219 5.40 11.05 -16.78
CA PRO A 219 4.68 11.43 -17.99
C PRO A 219 3.23 11.85 -17.70
N VAL A 220 2.75 12.78 -18.51
CA VAL A 220 1.43 13.38 -18.31
C VAL A 220 0.30 12.45 -18.78
N LEU A 221 0.59 11.62 -19.79
CA LEU A 221 -0.31 10.59 -20.31
C LEU A 221 0.46 9.30 -20.57
N VAL A 222 -0.08 8.19 -20.09
CA VAL A 222 0.51 6.85 -20.19
C VAL A 222 -0.53 5.88 -20.73
N LEU A 223 -0.12 5.08 -21.71
CA LEU A 223 -0.91 3.97 -22.23
C LEU A 223 -0.23 2.67 -21.80
N ASP A 224 -0.81 1.96 -20.84
CA ASP A 224 -0.27 0.70 -20.31
C ASP A 224 -1.08 -0.49 -20.81
N GLY A 225 -0.54 -1.25 -21.76
CA GLY A 225 -1.22 -2.43 -22.31
C GLY A 225 -2.61 -2.15 -22.91
N VAL A 226 -2.83 -0.93 -23.41
CA VAL A 226 -4.15 -0.51 -23.91
C VAL A 226 -4.47 -1.17 -25.25
N ARG A 227 -5.65 -1.79 -25.33
CA ARG A 227 -6.21 -2.30 -26.59
C ARG A 227 -7.46 -1.52 -27.00
N LEU A 228 -7.41 -0.90 -28.18
CA LEU A 228 -8.50 -0.12 -28.76
C LEU A 228 -9.20 -0.93 -29.86
N LEU A 229 -10.28 -1.62 -29.52
CA LEU A 229 -11.05 -2.42 -30.50
C LEU A 229 -12.01 -1.52 -31.27
N SER A 230 -11.60 -0.95 -32.40
CA SER A 230 -12.42 0.04 -33.13
C SER A 230 -12.84 1.24 -32.28
N SER A 231 -11.94 1.65 -31.37
CA SER A 231 -12.14 2.75 -30.43
C SER A 231 -11.24 3.92 -30.78
N GLN A 232 -11.64 5.13 -30.39
CA GLN A 232 -10.94 6.36 -30.76
C GLN A 232 -10.35 7.03 -29.52
N LEU A 233 -9.07 7.39 -29.59
CA LEU A 233 -8.42 8.30 -28.66
C LEU A 233 -8.21 9.63 -29.38
N VAL A 234 -8.85 10.69 -28.89
CA VAL A 234 -8.86 12.00 -29.54
C VAL A 234 -8.31 13.03 -28.56
N LEU A 235 -7.22 13.69 -28.93
CA LEU A 235 -6.66 14.83 -28.20
C LEU A 235 -6.88 16.09 -29.05
N THR A 236 -7.55 17.10 -28.48
CA THR A 236 -7.87 18.35 -29.20
C THR A 236 -7.65 19.56 -28.32
N ARG A 237 -6.94 20.59 -28.81
CA ARG A 237 -6.67 21.81 -28.05
C ARG A 237 -6.04 21.51 -26.68
N THR A 238 -5.12 20.56 -26.65
CA THR A 238 -4.37 20.17 -25.45
C THR A 238 -2.99 20.82 -25.48
N THR A 239 -2.62 21.56 -24.44
CA THR A 239 -1.27 22.12 -24.27
C THR A 239 -0.41 21.14 -23.48
N LEU A 240 0.82 20.91 -23.94
CA LEU A 240 1.83 20.01 -23.36
C LEU A 240 3.06 20.82 -22.92
#